data_AF-A0A164QI04-F1
#
_entry.id   AF-A0A164QI04-F1
#
_cell.length_a   1.000
_cell.length_b   1.000
_cell.length_c   1.000
_cell.angle_alpha   90.00
_cell.angle_beta   90.00
_cell.angle_gamma   90.00
#
_symmetry.space_group_name_H-M   'P 1'
#
loop_
_entity.id
_entity.type
_entity.pdbx_description
1 polymer ?
#
loop_
_entity_poly.entity_id
_entity_poly.type
_entity_poly.pdbx_seq_one_letter_code
_entity_poly.pdbx_strand_id
1 'polypeptide(L)'
;FRALVIGKTGCGKTTILEKIWWIDGTSLLIQIHCISDIWRGIHEIERELVADGNNRFVAHDSQGFEGGSTREYQIVQEFLRKRERMPRDERVHVIWYCLQASSRPIQIAEQRFFSEYSGQAPVIAILTKFDILLDECQQEVEETMDFDPDDEEDEDQILAAASIIAERKFQEGYRDPLMGMPRPPHAVIRVANGGSLSYYMGVNVD
;
A
#
# COMPACT_ATOMS: atom_id res chain seq x y z
N PHE A 1 12.18 2.38 -15.57
CA PHE A 1 11.47 2.97 -14.42
C PHE A 1 11.54 1.97 -13.28
N ARG A 2 11.73 2.41 -12.03
CA ARG A 2 12.01 1.52 -10.89
C ARG A 2 11.22 1.92 -9.65
N ALA A 3 10.43 1.01 -9.11
CA ALA A 3 9.65 1.22 -7.90
C ALA A 3 10.27 0.43 -6.72
N LEU A 4 10.23 1.01 -5.53
CA LEU A 4 10.47 0.28 -4.29
C LEU A 4 9.15 0.14 -3.54
N VAL A 5 8.76 -1.08 -3.21
CA VAL A 5 7.56 -1.38 -2.42
C VAL A 5 7.98 -1.63 -0.98
N ILE A 6 7.37 -0.90 -0.07
CA ILE A 6 7.68 -0.90 1.36
C ILE A 6 6.40 -1.14 2.14
N GLY A 7 6.49 -1.76 3.31
CA GLY A 7 5.35 -1.93 4.21
C GLY A 7 5.47 -3.20 5.04
N LYS A 8 4.65 -3.33 6.08
CA LYS A 8 4.67 -4.47 7.02
C LYS A 8 4.52 -5.84 6.34
N THR A 9 4.90 -6.91 7.06
CA THR A 9 4.61 -8.28 6.63
C THR A 9 3.09 -8.45 6.49
N GLY A 10 2.64 -9.03 5.38
CA GLY A 10 1.23 -9.29 5.14
C GLY A 10 0.37 -8.08 4.75
N CYS A 11 0.93 -6.87 4.59
CA CYS A 11 0.16 -5.68 4.19
C CYS A 11 -0.20 -5.64 2.69
N GLY A 12 0.06 -6.69 1.90
CA GLY A 12 -0.36 -6.75 0.50
C GLY A 12 0.61 -6.16 -0.53
N LYS A 13 1.91 -6.01 -0.20
CA LYS A 13 2.96 -5.57 -1.15
C LYS A 13 2.98 -6.38 -2.45
N THR A 14 3.03 -7.71 -2.33
CA THR A 14 3.05 -8.63 -3.47
C THR A 14 1.78 -8.51 -4.31
N THR A 15 0.62 -8.39 -3.68
CA THR A 15 -0.67 -8.19 -4.38
C THR A 15 -0.71 -6.90 -5.19
N ILE A 16 -0.12 -5.81 -4.69
CA ILE A 16 -0.01 -4.55 -5.46
C ILE A 16 0.89 -4.75 -6.69
N LEU A 17 2.02 -5.43 -6.54
CA LEU A 17 2.91 -5.73 -7.67
C LEU A 17 2.22 -6.57 -8.74
N GLU A 18 1.50 -7.62 -8.34
CA GLU A 18 0.71 -8.47 -9.24
C GLU A 18 -0.34 -7.67 -10.03
N LYS A 19 -1.11 -6.80 -9.36
CA LYS A 19 -2.11 -5.94 -10.01
C LYS A 19 -1.50 -5.00 -11.04
N ILE A 20 -0.33 -4.43 -10.75
CA ILE A 20 0.33 -3.47 -11.66
C ILE A 20 0.84 -4.16 -12.92
N TRP A 21 1.46 -5.34 -12.80
CA TRP A 21 1.92 -6.09 -13.96
C TRP A 21 0.78 -6.62 -14.83
N TRP A 22 -0.37 -6.92 -14.22
CA TRP A 22 -1.58 -7.27 -14.98
C TRP A 22 -2.06 -6.13 -15.88
N ILE A 23 -2.02 -4.87 -15.41
CA ILE A 23 -2.44 -3.70 -16.18
C ILE A 23 -1.54 -3.48 -17.40
N ASP A 24 -0.25 -3.78 -17.28
CA ASP A 24 0.71 -3.72 -18.39
C ASP A 24 0.57 -4.91 -19.38
N GLY A 25 -0.46 -5.75 -19.24
CA GLY A 25 -0.72 -6.89 -20.11
C GLY A 25 0.27 -8.05 -19.94
N THR A 26 1.06 -8.05 -18.86
CA THR A 26 2.05 -9.09 -18.58
C THR A 26 1.52 -10.03 -17.50
N SER A 27 1.12 -11.24 -17.89
CA SER A 27 0.67 -12.27 -16.94
C SER A 27 1.85 -12.92 -16.20
N LEU A 28 1.98 -12.67 -14.90
CA LEU A 28 3.06 -13.21 -14.05
C LEU A 28 2.58 -13.97 -12.82
N LEU A 29 1.36 -14.53 -12.87
CA LEU A 29 0.83 -15.37 -11.80
C LEU A 29 1.73 -16.58 -11.45
N ILE A 30 2.60 -17.01 -12.37
CA ILE A 30 3.42 -18.22 -12.18
C ILE A 30 4.81 -17.92 -11.57
N GLN A 31 5.44 -16.78 -11.83
CA GLN A 31 6.79 -16.50 -11.31
C GLN A 31 6.77 -15.92 -9.89
N ILE A 32 5.83 -15.04 -9.58
CA ILE A 32 5.79 -14.34 -8.28
C ILE A 32 5.46 -15.32 -7.16
N HIS A 33 4.47 -16.21 -7.36
CA HIS A 33 4.05 -17.21 -6.38
C HIS A 33 5.15 -18.26 -6.12
N CYS A 34 5.85 -18.73 -7.16
CA CYS A 34 6.98 -19.64 -7.00
C CYS A 34 8.18 -18.98 -6.30
N ILE A 35 8.38 -17.67 -6.45
CA ILE A 35 9.49 -16.96 -5.81
C ILE A 35 9.14 -16.58 -4.35
N SER A 36 7.89 -16.19 -4.06
CA SER A 36 7.48 -15.73 -2.73
C SER A 36 7.41 -16.85 -1.68
N ASP A 37 7.02 -18.08 -2.07
CA ASP A 37 6.90 -19.19 -1.13
C ASP A 37 8.20 -19.98 -0.94
N ILE A 38 9.08 -20.01 -1.95
CA ILE A 38 10.37 -20.72 -1.86
C ILE A 38 11.43 -19.90 -1.08
N TRP A 39 11.26 -18.58 -0.96
CA TRP A 39 12.31 -17.67 -0.47
C TRP A 39 11.95 -16.81 0.74
N ARG A 40 10.98 -17.25 1.57
CA ARG A 40 10.74 -16.68 2.90
C ARG A 40 11.97 -16.93 3.81
N GLY A 41 13.02 -16.12 3.68
CA GLY A 41 14.19 -16.20 4.56
C GLY A 41 15.51 -15.58 4.08
N ILE A 42 15.65 -15.23 2.80
CA ILE A 42 16.87 -14.58 2.27
C ILE A 42 16.45 -13.23 1.68
N HIS A 43 16.47 -12.21 2.53
CA HIS A 43 16.00 -10.87 2.21
C HIS A 43 16.95 -10.16 1.27
N GLU A 44 16.50 -9.88 0.04
CA GLU A 44 17.32 -9.15 -0.93
C GLU A 44 16.48 -8.04 -1.56
N ILE A 45 16.30 -6.92 -0.83
CA ILE A 45 15.78 -5.66 -1.39
C ILE A 45 16.55 -5.22 -2.64
N GLU A 46 17.80 -5.69 -2.80
CA GLU A 46 18.64 -5.48 -3.97
C GLU A 46 18.19 -6.25 -5.21
N ARG A 47 17.42 -7.33 -5.03
CA ARG A 47 16.93 -8.16 -6.13
C ARG A 47 15.92 -7.38 -6.96
N GLU A 48 16.11 -7.44 -8.27
CA GLU A 48 15.22 -6.85 -9.24
C GLU A 48 14.08 -7.82 -9.55
N LEU A 49 12.85 -7.36 -9.35
CA LEU A 49 11.65 -8.02 -9.82
C LEU A 49 11.29 -7.41 -11.18
N VAL A 50 11.49 -8.17 -12.24
CA VAL A 50 11.26 -7.73 -13.62
C VAL A 50 10.24 -8.66 -14.24
N ALA A 51 9.37 -8.09 -15.06
CA ALA A 51 8.36 -8.86 -15.75
C ALA A 51 8.96 -9.55 -16.99
N ASP A 52 8.63 -10.83 -17.22
CA ASP A 52 9.09 -11.57 -18.40
C ASP A 52 8.72 -10.82 -19.69
N GLY A 53 9.72 -10.48 -20.50
CA GLY A 53 9.54 -9.74 -21.76
C GLY A 53 9.37 -8.21 -21.62
N ASN A 54 9.40 -7.65 -20.40
CA ASN A 54 9.30 -6.21 -20.18
C ASN A 54 10.29 -5.69 -19.12
N ASN A 55 11.48 -5.29 -19.59
CA ASN A 55 12.52 -4.67 -18.74
C ASN A 55 12.31 -3.16 -18.51
N ARG A 56 11.17 -2.57 -18.90
CA ARG A 56 10.93 -1.12 -18.72
C ARG A 56 10.53 -0.75 -17.30
N PHE A 57 10.01 -1.72 -16.55
CA PHE A 57 9.62 -1.57 -15.15
C PHE A 57 10.37 -2.59 -14.29
N VAL A 58 10.98 -2.10 -13.21
CA VAL A 58 11.65 -2.93 -12.20
C VAL A 58 11.06 -2.62 -10.85
N ALA A 59 10.65 -3.64 -10.10
CA ALA A 59 10.25 -3.49 -8.71
C ALA A 59 11.32 -4.05 -7.77
N HIS A 60 11.41 -3.45 -6.60
CA HIS A 60 12.09 -4.00 -5.44
C HIS A 60 11.06 -4.16 -4.33
N ASP A 61 11.06 -5.30 -3.64
CA ASP A 61 10.18 -5.55 -2.49
C ASP A 61 11.01 -5.51 -1.22
N SER A 62 10.63 -4.66 -0.26
CA SER A 62 11.27 -4.65 1.05
C SER A 62 10.78 -5.84 1.89
N GLN A 63 11.61 -6.28 2.83
CA GLN A 63 11.07 -7.10 3.90
C GLN A 63 10.01 -6.31 4.68
N GLY A 64 9.04 -7.03 5.25
CA GLY A 64 8.05 -6.44 6.14
C GLY A 64 8.63 -5.86 7.42
N PHE A 65 8.21 -4.64 7.80
CA PHE A 65 8.52 -4.08 9.11
C PHE A 65 7.75 -4.81 10.22
N GLU A 66 8.45 -5.58 11.05
CA GLU A 66 7.88 -6.19 12.25
C GLU A 66 8.21 -5.33 13.48
N GLY A 67 7.19 -5.00 14.28
CA GLY A 67 7.35 -4.40 15.61
C GLY A 67 8.16 -3.09 15.73
N GLY A 68 8.33 -2.30 14.67
CA GLY A 68 9.17 -1.09 14.70
C GLY A 68 10.67 -1.39 14.64
N SER A 69 11.03 -2.58 14.15
CA SER A 69 12.42 -3.01 14.06
C SER A 69 13.28 -2.02 13.26
N THR A 70 14.37 -1.61 13.91
CA THR A 70 15.36 -0.68 13.36
C THR A 70 16.14 -1.29 12.20
N ARG A 71 16.25 -2.62 12.14
CA ARG A 71 17.08 -3.32 11.16
C ARG A 71 16.52 -3.19 9.74
N GLU A 72 15.25 -3.51 9.54
CA GLU A 72 14.60 -3.44 8.23
C GLU A 72 14.56 -1.99 7.74
N TYR A 73 14.34 -1.03 8.65
CA TYR A 73 14.41 0.39 8.32
C TYR A 73 15.81 0.80 7.86
N GLN A 74 16.87 0.35 8.54
CA GLN A 74 18.25 0.61 8.13
C GLN A 74 18.57 0.01 6.76
N ILE A 75 18.11 -1.22 6.48
CA ILE A 75 18.28 -1.89 5.17
C ILE A 75 17.64 -1.06 4.06
N VAL A 76 16.40 -0.59 4.26
CA VAL A 76 15.70 0.29 3.31
C VAL A 76 16.46 1.59 3.09
N GLN A 77 16.92 2.23 4.16
CA GLN A 77 17.68 3.48 4.09
C GLN A 77 19.00 3.32 3.32
N GLU A 78 19.73 2.23 3.57
CA GLU A 78 20.99 1.94 2.88
C GLU A 78 20.76 1.65 1.39
N PHE A 79 19.74 0.85 1.07
CA PHE A 79 19.33 0.60 -0.31
C PHE A 79 19.00 1.89 -1.07
N LEU A 80 18.19 2.77 -0.48
CA LEU A 80 17.81 4.04 -1.10
C LEU A 80 19.02 4.95 -1.33
N ARG A 81 19.90 5.11 -0.33
CA ARG A 81 21.13 5.91 -0.46
C ARG A 81 22.07 5.36 -1.53
N LYS A 82 22.18 4.03 -1.64
CA LYS A 82 22.98 3.38 -2.69
C LYS A 82 22.39 3.68 -4.06
N ARG A 83 21.08 3.48 -4.24
CA ARG A 83 20.38 3.71 -5.52
C ARG A 83 20.42 5.17 -5.95
N GLU A 84 20.35 6.13 -5.03
CA GLU A 84 20.46 7.57 -5.35
C GLU A 84 21.79 7.96 -6.01
N ARG A 85 22.86 7.22 -5.72
CA ARG A 85 24.20 7.45 -6.29
C ARG A 85 24.40 6.80 -7.66
N MET A 86 23.46 5.98 -8.11
CA MET A 86 23.53 5.26 -9.39
C MET A 86 23.09 6.16 -10.57
N PRO A 87 23.36 5.73 -11.83
CA PRO A 87 22.78 6.33 -13.03
C PRO A 87 21.25 6.44 -12.95
N ARG A 88 20.68 7.39 -13.70
CA ARG A 88 19.26 7.77 -13.58
C ARG A 88 18.29 6.60 -13.73
N ASP A 89 18.57 5.70 -14.66
CA ASP A 89 17.81 4.49 -14.97
C ASP A 89 17.90 3.42 -13.87
N GLU A 90 18.94 3.45 -13.04
CA GLU A 90 19.14 2.54 -11.90
C GLU A 90 18.61 3.10 -10.57
N ARG A 91 18.28 4.40 -10.51
CA ARG A 91 17.68 5.03 -9.32
C ARG A 91 16.29 4.48 -9.03
N VAL A 92 15.89 4.54 -7.76
CA VAL A 92 14.48 4.38 -7.39
C VAL A 92 13.73 5.64 -7.86
N HIS A 93 12.69 5.44 -8.66
CA HIS A 93 11.89 6.50 -9.27
C HIS A 93 10.64 6.81 -8.44
N VAL A 94 10.15 5.85 -7.66
CA VAL A 94 9.00 5.99 -6.77
C VAL A 94 9.09 4.99 -5.64
N ILE A 95 8.60 5.38 -4.47
CA ILE A 95 8.38 4.49 -3.33
C ILE A 95 6.88 4.31 -3.16
N TRP A 96 6.43 3.06 -3.13
CA TRP A 96 5.07 2.68 -2.77
C TRP A 96 5.08 2.15 -1.35
N TYR A 97 4.57 2.95 -0.41
CA TYR A 97 4.48 2.56 0.99
C TYR A 97 3.10 1.96 1.25
N CYS A 98 3.01 0.64 1.39
CA CYS A 98 1.80 -0.10 1.67
C CYS A 98 1.47 -0.12 3.18
N LEU A 99 0.33 0.48 3.53
CA LEU A 99 -0.28 0.42 4.85
C LEU A 99 -1.50 -0.50 4.76
N GLN A 100 -1.68 -1.43 5.69
CA GLN A 100 -2.92 -2.21 5.75
C GLN A 100 -4.02 -1.41 6.44
N ALA A 101 -5.19 -1.32 5.81
CA ALA A 101 -6.39 -0.81 6.45
C ALA A 101 -6.74 -1.69 7.66
N SER A 102 -6.89 -1.05 8.80
CA SER A 102 -7.22 -1.68 10.08
C SER A 102 -7.78 -0.65 11.06
N SER A 103 -8.31 -1.13 12.18
CA SER A 103 -8.72 -0.31 13.33
C SER A 103 -7.57 0.42 14.04
N ARG A 104 -6.30 0.08 13.75
CA ARG A 104 -5.11 0.71 14.33
C ARG A 104 -4.32 1.48 13.27
N PRO A 105 -4.75 2.71 12.93
CA PRO A 105 -4.06 3.54 11.95
C PRO A 105 -2.64 3.89 12.39
N ILE A 106 -1.73 4.00 11.41
CA ILE A 106 -0.36 4.55 11.50
C ILE A 106 0.45 4.09 12.72
N GLN A 107 1.30 3.10 12.52
CA GLN A 107 2.12 2.54 13.60
C GLN A 107 3.49 3.24 13.69
N ILE A 108 4.31 2.81 14.66
CA ILE A 108 5.64 3.37 14.92
C ILE A 108 6.54 3.30 13.67
N ALA A 109 6.40 2.26 12.84
CA ALA A 109 7.18 2.10 11.62
C ALA A 109 6.86 3.19 10.58
N GLU A 110 5.57 3.49 10.39
CA GLU A 110 5.10 4.56 9.51
C GLU A 110 5.53 5.92 10.03
N GLN A 111 5.31 6.20 11.32
CA GLN A 111 5.71 7.47 11.95
C GLN A 111 7.20 7.72 11.79
N ARG A 112 8.03 6.70 12.03
CA ARG A 112 9.47 6.77 11.85
C ARG A 112 9.84 7.07 10.40
N PHE A 113 9.29 6.31 9.44
CA PHE A 113 9.59 6.49 8.03
C PHE A 113 9.21 7.89 7.55
N PHE A 114 7.98 8.35 7.81
CA PHE A 114 7.49 9.68 7.40
C PHE A 114 8.00 10.83 8.27
N SER A 115 8.86 10.57 9.25
CA SER A 115 9.59 11.62 9.98
C SER A 115 11.06 11.70 9.55
N GLU A 116 11.69 10.56 9.31
CA GLU A 116 13.14 10.45 9.11
C GLU A 116 13.55 10.31 7.63
N TYR A 117 12.66 9.87 6.73
CA TYR A 117 13.01 9.70 5.31
C TYR A 117 13.41 11.04 4.67
N SER A 118 14.62 11.07 4.09
CA SER A 118 15.22 12.27 3.50
C SER A 118 15.68 12.07 2.06
N GLY A 119 15.30 10.95 1.43
CA GLY A 119 15.67 10.66 0.06
C GLY A 119 14.88 11.46 -0.98
N GLN A 120 15.29 11.34 -2.24
CA GLN A 120 14.75 12.12 -3.36
C GLN A 120 13.54 11.48 -4.05
N ALA A 121 13.32 10.17 -3.83
CA ALA A 121 12.25 9.47 -4.52
C ALA A 121 10.88 9.88 -3.94
N PRO A 122 9.90 10.21 -4.79
CA PRO A 122 8.55 10.50 -4.33
C PRO A 122 7.95 9.26 -3.66
N VAL A 123 7.26 9.49 -2.53
CA VAL A 123 6.58 8.43 -1.77
C VAL A 123 5.08 8.53 -2.00
N ILE A 124 4.45 7.42 -2.40
CA ILE A 124 2.99 7.28 -2.46
C ILE A 124 2.59 6.30 -1.36
N ALA A 125 1.75 6.75 -0.43
CA ALA A 125 1.15 5.89 0.58
C ALA A 125 -0.06 5.17 -0.03
N ILE A 126 -0.08 3.85 0.07
CA ILE A 126 -1.11 2.98 -0.48
C ILE A 126 -1.77 2.24 0.67
N LEU A 127 -3.01 2.61 0.98
CA LEU A 127 -3.84 1.88 1.92
C LEU A 127 -4.40 0.64 1.23
N THR A 128 -3.95 -0.54 1.64
CA THR A 128 -4.36 -1.83 1.09
C THR A 128 -5.44 -2.48 1.95
N LYS A 129 -6.11 -3.49 1.41
CA LYS A 129 -7.17 -4.25 2.09
C LYS A 129 -8.33 -3.36 2.56
N PHE A 130 -8.65 -2.34 1.76
CA PHE A 130 -9.73 -1.42 2.08
C PHE A 130 -11.11 -2.11 2.07
N ASP A 131 -11.24 -3.19 1.31
CA ASP A 131 -12.35 -4.15 1.36
C ASP A 131 -12.60 -4.66 2.78
N ILE A 132 -11.56 -5.10 3.49
CA ILE A 132 -11.70 -5.58 4.88
C ILE A 132 -12.20 -4.47 5.80
N LEU A 133 -11.74 -3.24 5.62
CA LEU A 133 -12.23 -2.10 6.43
C LEU A 133 -13.69 -1.79 6.14
N LEU A 134 -14.13 -1.94 4.88
CA LEU A 134 -15.54 -1.79 4.51
C LEU A 134 -16.39 -2.85 5.18
N ASP A 135 -15.97 -4.12 5.13
CA ASP A 135 -16.67 -5.24 5.79
C ASP A 135 -16.77 -5.01 7.31
N GLU A 136 -15.69 -4.54 7.95
CA GLU A 136 -15.69 -4.18 9.38
C GLU A 136 -16.68 -3.05 9.69
N CYS A 137 -16.80 -2.04 8.81
CA CYS A 137 -17.76 -0.95 8.98
C CYS A 137 -19.20 -1.41 8.72
N GLN A 138 -19.40 -2.35 7.80
CA GLN A 138 -20.70 -2.94 7.53
C GLN A 138 -21.24 -3.67 8.76
N GLN A 139 -20.42 -4.53 9.37
CA GLN A 139 -20.75 -5.23 10.61
C GLN A 139 -21.07 -4.24 11.76
N GLU A 140 -20.31 -3.15 11.88
CA GLU A 140 -20.57 -2.11 12.89
C GLU A 140 -21.94 -1.43 12.70
N VAL A 141 -22.39 -1.25 11.46
CA VAL A 141 -23.71 -0.68 11.15
C VAL A 141 -24.82 -1.70 11.42
N GLU A 142 -24.64 -2.95 10.98
CA GLU A 142 -25.59 -4.04 11.23
C GLU A 142 -25.80 -4.30 12.73
N GLU A 143 -24.76 -4.20 13.56
CA GLU A 143 -24.88 -4.37 15.01
C GLU A 143 -25.59 -3.21 15.72
N THR A 144 -25.62 -2.02 15.10
CA THR A 144 -26.20 -0.81 15.71
C THR A 144 -27.63 -0.52 15.27
N MET A 145 -28.08 -1.14 14.18
CA MET A 145 -29.40 -0.94 13.59
C MET A 145 -30.17 -2.26 13.58
N ASP A 146 -31.43 -2.24 14.00
CA ASP A 146 -32.30 -3.42 14.05
C ASP A 146 -32.91 -3.65 12.65
N PHE A 147 -32.12 -4.20 11.72
CA PHE A 147 -32.49 -4.41 10.31
C PHE A 147 -32.97 -5.83 10.03
N ASP A 148 -33.88 -5.96 9.07
CA ASP A 148 -34.27 -7.26 8.50
C ASP A 148 -33.30 -7.62 7.36
N PRO A 149 -32.48 -8.68 7.48
CA PRO A 149 -31.50 -9.05 6.45
C PRO A 149 -32.16 -9.50 5.12
N ASP A 150 -33.48 -9.70 5.09
CA ASP A 150 -34.22 -10.04 3.88
C ASP A 150 -34.80 -8.80 3.16
N ASP A 151 -34.58 -7.57 3.65
CA ASP A 151 -35.02 -6.31 3.04
C ASP A 151 -33.89 -5.64 2.23
N GLU A 152 -34.04 -5.59 0.90
CA GLU A 152 -33.06 -4.97 -0.02
C GLU A 152 -32.86 -3.47 0.24
N GLU A 153 -33.88 -2.73 0.70
CA GLU A 153 -33.74 -1.30 1.02
C GLU A 153 -32.88 -1.09 2.26
N ASP A 154 -32.90 -2.03 3.20
CA ASP A 154 -32.04 -2.00 4.39
C ASP A 154 -30.59 -2.34 4.03
N GLU A 155 -30.35 -3.31 3.14
CA GLU A 155 -28.99 -3.66 2.66
C GLU A 155 -28.28 -2.46 1.99
N ASP A 156 -28.96 -1.78 1.05
CA ASP A 156 -28.40 -0.60 0.37
C ASP A 156 -28.06 0.54 1.35
N GLN A 157 -28.90 0.73 2.38
CA GLN A 157 -28.67 1.74 3.42
C GLN A 157 -27.45 1.38 4.29
N ILE A 158 -27.29 0.10 4.65
CA ILE A 158 -26.14 -0.38 5.41
C ILE A 158 -24.86 -0.15 4.61
N LEU A 159 -24.83 -0.53 3.33
CA LEU A 159 -23.67 -0.36 2.45
C LEU A 159 -23.29 1.12 2.29
N ALA A 160 -24.28 2.00 2.13
CA ALA A 160 -24.07 3.44 2.05
C ALA A 160 -23.49 4.01 3.35
N ALA A 161 -24.04 3.63 4.50
CA ALA A 161 -23.57 4.05 5.82
C ALA A 161 -22.14 3.54 6.10
N ALA A 162 -21.87 2.26 5.83
CA ALA A 162 -20.56 1.65 5.96
C ALA A 162 -19.51 2.36 5.11
N SER A 163 -19.87 2.72 3.87
CA SER A 163 -19.00 3.48 2.96
C SER A 163 -18.63 4.85 3.52
N ILE A 164 -19.59 5.57 4.11
CA ILE A 164 -19.36 6.88 4.77
C ILE A 164 -18.42 6.71 5.97
N ILE A 165 -18.64 5.70 6.80
CA ILE A 165 -17.80 5.43 7.99
C ILE A 165 -16.38 5.06 7.56
N ALA A 166 -16.23 4.19 6.56
CA ALA A 166 -14.94 3.77 6.02
C ALA A 166 -14.18 4.95 5.38
N GLU A 167 -14.87 5.84 4.67
CA GLU A 167 -14.29 7.08 4.15
C GLU A 167 -13.77 7.97 5.28
N ARG A 168 -14.57 8.17 6.33
CA ARG A 168 -14.14 8.95 7.50
C ARG A 168 -12.91 8.32 8.16
N LYS A 169 -12.91 7.00 8.38
CA LYS A 169 -11.76 6.25 8.92
C LYS A 169 -10.52 6.39 8.02
N PHE A 170 -10.68 6.44 6.70
CA PHE A 170 -9.60 6.70 5.75
C PHE A 170 -9.03 8.12 5.91
N GLN A 171 -9.88 9.13 5.89
CA GLN A 171 -9.47 10.54 5.95
C GLN A 171 -8.78 10.84 7.29
N GLU A 172 -9.50 10.63 8.40
CA GLU A 172 -9.07 11.01 9.74
C GLU A 172 -7.98 10.07 10.28
N GLY A 173 -8.05 8.78 9.95
CA GLY A 173 -7.12 7.77 10.46
C GLY A 173 -5.83 7.68 9.65
N TYR A 174 -5.87 7.88 8.34
CA TYR A 174 -4.72 7.63 7.47
C TYR A 174 -4.28 8.88 6.73
N ARG A 175 -5.15 9.52 5.96
CA ARG A 175 -4.75 10.61 5.08
C ARG A 175 -4.24 11.81 5.86
N ASP A 176 -5.06 12.36 6.75
CA ASP A 176 -4.74 13.60 7.45
C ASP A 176 -3.49 13.47 8.33
N PRO A 177 -3.33 12.40 9.13
CA PRO A 177 -2.13 12.30 9.95
C PRO A 177 -0.88 11.99 9.12
N LEU A 178 -0.98 11.25 8.00
CA LEU A 178 0.17 11.07 7.08
C LEU A 178 0.58 12.39 6.42
N MET A 179 -0.39 13.18 5.97
CA MET A 179 -0.13 14.50 5.38
C MET A 179 0.38 15.53 6.39
N GLY A 180 0.08 15.34 7.68
CA GLY A 180 0.62 16.13 8.78
C GLY A 180 2.02 15.72 9.27
N MET A 181 2.60 14.63 8.75
CA MET A 181 3.94 14.19 9.16
C MET A 181 5.04 15.17 8.71
N PRO A 182 6.22 15.18 9.36
CA PRO A 182 7.33 16.05 8.95
C PRO A 182 7.78 15.86 7.49
N ARG A 183 7.64 14.64 6.96
CA ARG A 183 7.96 14.26 5.59
C ARG A 183 6.74 13.53 5.00
N PRO A 184 5.68 14.26 4.61
CA PRO A 184 4.45 13.64 4.16
C PRO A 184 4.65 12.90 2.83
N PRO A 185 3.85 11.87 2.54
CA PRO A 185 3.81 11.28 1.20
C PRO A 185 3.35 12.32 0.18
N HIS A 186 3.73 12.12 -1.08
CA HIS A 186 3.30 12.94 -2.22
C HIS A 186 1.85 12.67 -2.61
N ALA A 187 1.34 11.49 -2.28
CA ALA A 187 -0.05 11.11 -2.45
C ALA A 187 -0.43 10.00 -1.46
N VAL A 188 -1.70 9.98 -1.06
CA VAL A 188 -2.31 8.90 -0.27
C VAL A 188 -3.47 8.35 -1.08
N ILE A 189 -3.42 7.06 -1.39
CA ILE A 189 -4.46 6.35 -2.16
C ILE A 189 -4.92 5.12 -1.38
N ARG A 190 -6.10 4.60 -1.71
CA ARG A 190 -6.64 3.35 -1.16
C ARG A 190 -6.91 2.34 -2.26
N VAL A 191 -6.80 1.05 -1.93
CA VAL A 191 -7.01 -0.07 -2.85
C VAL A 191 -7.84 -1.14 -2.12
N ALA A 192 -8.93 -1.56 -2.76
CA ALA A 192 -9.75 -2.70 -2.37
C ALA A 192 -9.50 -3.89 -3.32
N ASN A 193 -9.73 -5.12 -2.85
CA ASN A 193 -9.89 -6.28 -3.73
C ASN A 193 -11.32 -6.28 -4.31
N GLY A 194 -11.45 -6.39 -5.64
CA GLY A 194 -12.75 -6.45 -6.33
C GLY A 194 -13.19 -5.16 -7.05
N GLY A 195 -12.58 -4.01 -6.76
CA GLY A 195 -12.81 -2.77 -7.51
C GLY A 195 -11.73 -2.51 -8.55
N SER A 196 -12.11 -2.07 -9.75
CA SER A 196 -11.22 -1.30 -10.63
C SER A 196 -10.50 -0.24 -9.79
N LEU A 197 -9.20 -0.01 -10.04
CA LEU A 197 -8.45 1.10 -9.43
C LEU A 197 -9.21 2.42 -9.63
N SER A 198 -10.05 2.79 -8.67
CA SER A 198 -10.68 4.10 -8.63
C SER A 198 -9.59 5.07 -8.18
N TYR A 199 -8.85 5.60 -9.15
CA TYR A 199 -7.98 6.74 -8.94
C TYR A 199 -8.85 7.92 -8.53
N TYR A 200 -9.05 8.12 -7.22
CA TYR A 200 -9.44 9.42 -6.70
C TYR A 200 -8.20 10.32 -6.74
N MET A 201 -7.91 10.80 -7.95
CA MET A 201 -7.15 12.04 -8.12
C MET A 201 -8.02 13.16 -7.57
N GLY A 202 -7.87 13.44 -6.27
CA GLY A 202 -8.28 14.69 -5.67
C GLY A 202 -7.37 15.81 -6.19
N VAL A 203 -7.50 16.14 -7.47
CA VAL A 203 -7.01 17.39 -8.03
C VAL A 203 -8.18 18.35 -7.86
N ASN A 204 -8.14 19.16 -6.82
CA ASN A 204 -8.90 20.40 -6.84
C ASN A 204 -8.31 21.24 -7.96
N VAL A 205 -8.99 21.25 -9.09
CA VAL A 205 -8.85 22.32 -10.08
C VAL A 205 -9.87 23.36 -9.67
N ASP A 206 -9.39 24.38 -8.98
CA ASP A 206 -9.89 25.76 -9.01
C ASP A 206 -8.71 26.69 -8.73
#